data_AF-A0AAE6VQW4-F1
#
_entry.id   AF-A0AAE6VQW4-F1
#
_cell.length_a   1.000
_cell.length_b   1.000
_cell.length_c   1.000
_cell.angle_alpha   90.00
_cell.angle_beta   90.00
_cell.angle_gamma   90.00
#
_symmetry.space_group_name_H-M   'P 1'
#
loop_
_entity.id
_entity.type
_entity.pdbx_description
1 polymer ?
#
loop_
_entity_poly.entity_id
_entity_poly.type
_entity_poly.pdbx_seq_one_letter_code
_entity_poly.pdbx_strand_id
1 'polypeptide(L)'
;MNMKTLRLWPLAAVLLTGVASAEESIAAKLMESKSCSENSSSQSRTCTYRIDSAFWVEITDIGSEYAAVHFMKSDYEEAPYYGSFATASGCVNVTKKGSGDDAFISPKNGKIYKIWTECRDETLK
;
A
#
# COMPACT_ATOMS: atom_id res chain seq x y z
N MET A 1 72.73 17.22 -0.19
CA MET A 1 71.89 16.24 -0.92
C MET A 1 70.85 15.69 0.02
N ASN A 2 69.58 15.81 -0.38
CA ASN A 2 68.35 15.09 0.01
C ASN A 2 68.34 14.23 1.30
N MET A 3 67.28 14.40 2.12
CA MET A 3 66.17 13.44 2.12
C MET A 3 64.90 14.02 2.76
N LYS A 4 63.85 14.23 1.95
CA LYS A 4 62.46 14.33 2.38
C LYS A 4 61.94 12.92 2.63
N THR A 5 61.11 12.69 3.65
CA THR A 5 60.02 11.68 3.76
C THR A 5 59.68 11.50 5.26
N LEU A 6 58.49 11.14 5.74
CA LEU A 6 57.23 10.68 5.14
C LEU A 6 56.12 11.02 6.18
N ARG A 7 54.98 11.60 5.76
CA ARG A 7 53.79 11.69 6.62
C ARG A 7 52.96 10.43 6.39
N LEU A 8 52.79 9.60 7.42
CA LEU A 8 51.87 8.46 7.42
C LEU A 8 50.47 8.93 7.83
N TRP A 9 49.52 8.83 6.89
CA TRP A 9 48.09 8.99 7.14
C TRP A 9 47.50 7.71 7.75
N PRO A 10 46.55 7.80 8.70
CA PRO A 10 45.82 6.63 9.17
C PRO A 10 44.79 6.19 8.11
N LEU A 11 44.76 4.88 7.84
CA LEU A 11 43.70 4.22 7.06
C LEU A 11 42.36 4.38 7.79
N ALA A 12 41.41 5.08 7.15
CA ALA A 12 40.01 5.07 7.57
C ALA A 12 39.36 3.76 7.06
N ALA A 13 39.06 2.83 7.97
CA ALA A 13 38.28 1.64 7.69
C ALA A 13 36.81 2.03 7.52
N VAL A 14 36.31 2.00 6.28
CA VAL A 14 34.89 2.20 5.95
C VAL A 14 34.16 0.88 6.23
N LEU A 15 33.46 0.81 7.37
CA LEU A 15 32.51 -0.26 7.68
C LEU A 15 31.26 -0.07 6.81
N LEU A 16 31.16 -0.83 5.71
CA LEU A 16 29.94 -0.97 4.94
C LEU A 16 28.95 -1.85 5.70
N THR A 17 28.11 -1.23 6.55
CA THR A 17 26.90 -1.88 7.05
C THR A 17 25.90 -2.00 5.91
N GLY A 18 25.75 -3.21 5.36
CA GLY A 18 24.70 -3.51 4.40
C GLY A 18 23.33 -3.42 5.07
N VAL A 19 22.54 -2.42 4.70
CA VAL A 19 21.15 -2.29 5.15
C VAL A 19 20.33 -3.29 4.34
N ALA A 20 19.90 -4.39 4.96
CA ALA A 20 18.91 -5.25 4.34
C ALA A 20 17.60 -4.46 4.23
N SER A 21 17.24 -4.05 3.01
CA SER A 21 15.93 -3.42 2.76
C SER A 21 14.88 -4.51 2.88
N ALA A 22 14.22 -4.60 4.03
CA ALA A 22 13.00 -5.38 4.16
C ALA A 22 11.99 -4.81 3.15
N GLU A 23 11.53 -5.65 2.23
CA GLU A 23 10.55 -5.22 1.24
C GLU A 23 9.25 -4.87 1.96
N GLU A 24 8.79 -3.64 1.76
CA GLU A 24 7.64 -3.11 2.47
C GLU A 24 6.34 -3.78 2.01
N SER A 25 5.53 -4.25 2.98
CA SER A 25 4.25 -4.92 2.67
C SER A 25 3.27 -4.01 1.95
N ILE A 26 2.45 -4.56 1.05
CA ILE A 26 1.44 -3.81 0.30
C ILE A 26 0.41 -3.14 1.21
N ALA A 27 0.09 -3.76 2.35
CA ALA A 27 -0.78 -3.16 3.36
C ALA A 27 -0.21 -1.83 3.89
N ALA A 28 1.10 -1.75 4.13
CA ALA A 28 1.75 -0.52 4.60
C ALA A 28 1.72 0.56 3.50
N LYS A 29 2.06 0.22 2.26
CA LYS A 29 1.95 1.13 1.11
C LYS A 29 0.53 1.69 0.91
N LEU A 30 -0.48 0.86 1.11
CA LEU A 30 -1.88 1.30 1.05
C LEU A 30 -2.24 2.22 2.21
N MET A 31 -1.72 1.97 3.42
CA MET A 31 -1.95 2.85 4.57
C MET A 31 -1.33 4.23 4.36
N GLU A 32 -0.11 4.28 3.82
CA GLU A 32 0.60 5.52 3.51
C GLU A 32 -0.05 6.31 2.38
N SER A 33 -0.59 5.62 1.38
CA SER A 33 -1.24 6.26 0.22
C SER A 33 -2.72 6.57 0.39
N LYS A 34 -3.32 6.14 1.50
CA LYS A 34 -4.74 6.36 1.76
C LYS A 34 -5.02 7.85 1.97
N SER A 35 -5.98 8.36 1.23
CA SER A 35 -6.55 9.70 1.43
C SER A 35 -8.05 9.61 1.52
N CYS A 36 -8.67 10.31 2.48
CA CYS A 36 -10.12 10.33 2.63
C CYS A 36 -10.64 11.77 2.67
N SER A 37 -11.79 11.98 2.05
CA SER A 37 -12.55 13.22 2.12
C SER A 37 -13.96 12.94 2.61
N GLU A 38 -14.48 13.88 3.40
CA GLU A 38 -15.87 13.90 3.83
C GLU A 38 -16.65 14.87 2.94
N ASN A 39 -17.82 14.47 2.49
CA ASN A 39 -18.78 15.35 1.85
C ASN A 39 -19.86 15.74 2.88
N SER A 40 -19.77 16.95 3.40
CA SER A 40 -20.71 17.46 4.41
C SER A 40 -22.15 17.54 3.93
N SER A 41 -22.39 17.67 2.63
CA SER A 41 -23.73 17.83 2.06
C SER A 41 -24.49 16.50 1.94
N SER A 42 -23.79 15.41 1.62
CA SER A 42 -24.36 14.07 1.52
C SER A 42 -24.05 13.18 2.74
N GLN A 43 -23.28 13.69 3.71
CA GLN A 43 -22.72 12.91 4.82
C GLN A 43 -21.99 11.64 4.36
N SER A 44 -21.46 11.67 3.13
CA SER A 44 -20.77 10.54 2.53
C SER A 44 -19.26 10.71 2.63
N ARG A 45 -18.57 9.59 2.74
CA ARG A 45 -17.11 9.55 2.85
C ARG A 45 -16.50 8.85 1.66
N THR A 46 -15.53 9.48 1.01
CA THR A 46 -14.79 8.87 -0.11
C THR A 46 -13.34 8.66 0.32
N CYS A 47 -12.80 7.47 0.08
CA CYS A 47 -11.36 7.24 0.25
C CYS A 47 -10.73 6.72 -1.04
N THR A 48 -9.55 7.23 -1.33
CA THR A 48 -8.68 6.82 -2.42
C THR A 48 -7.47 6.11 -1.87
N TYR A 49 -7.06 5.02 -2.53
CA TYR A 49 -5.90 4.21 -2.21
C TYR A 49 -5.06 4.09 -3.48
N ARG A 50 -3.84 4.64 -3.47
CA ARG A 50 -3.05 4.83 -4.69
C ARG A 50 -1.59 4.46 -4.48
N ILE A 51 -1.16 3.36 -5.07
CA ILE A 51 0.25 2.97 -5.05
C ILE A 51 0.93 3.55 -6.29
N ASP A 52 1.67 4.63 -6.08
CA ASP A 52 2.39 5.37 -7.10
C ASP A 52 1.51 5.72 -8.33
N SER A 53 2.02 5.44 -9.53
CA SER A 53 1.27 5.50 -10.78
C SER A 53 0.75 4.12 -11.22
N ALA A 54 1.02 3.05 -10.46
CA ALA A 54 0.76 1.68 -10.86
C ALA A 54 -0.66 1.22 -10.54
N PHE A 55 -1.21 1.62 -9.40
CA PHE A 55 -2.52 1.17 -8.91
C PHE A 55 -3.31 2.30 -8.27
N TRP A 56 -4.62 2.33 -8.52
CA TRP A 56 -5.55 3.30 -7.94
C TRP A 56 -6.96 2.70 -7.82
N VAL A 57 -7.45 2.62 -6.59
CA VAL A 57 -8.87 2.34 -6.29
C VAL A 57 -9.46 3.49 -5.48
N GLU A 58 -10.69 3.85 -5.80
CA GLU A 58 -11.52 4.78 -5.05
C GLU A 58 -12.73 4.03 -4.49
N ILE A 59 -13.08 4.31 -3.23
CA ILE A 59 -14.32 3.82 -2.63
C ILE A 59 -15.13 5.03 -2.21
N THR A 60 -16.30 5.20 -2.80
CA THR A 60 -17.25 6.26 -2.48
C THR A 60 -18.31 5.76 -1.50
N ASP A 61 -18.88 6.69 -0.73
CA ASP A 61 -19.96 6.41 0.24
C ASP A 61 -19.60 5.33 1.28
N ILE A 62 -18.36 5.32 1.77
CA ILE A 62 -17.85 4.34 2.74
C ILE A 62 -18.70 4.34 4.00
N GLY A 63 -19.19 3.15 4.40
CA GLY A 63 -20.11 2.97 5.54
C GLY A 63 -21.54 2.66 5.14
N SER A 64 -21.92 3.15 3.97
CA SER A 64 -23.23 2.94 3.36
C SER A 64 -23.39 1.52 2.80
N GLU A 65 -24.63 1.09 2.64
CA GLU A 65 -24.97 -0.10 1.85
C GLU A 65 -24.76 0.11 0.34
N TYR A 66 -24.67 1.37 -0.10
CA TYR A 66 -24.43 1.77 -1.49
C TYR A 66 -22.99 2.14 -1.78
N ALA A 67 -22.05 1.80 -0.88
CA ALA A 67 -20.63 2.06 -1.09
C ALA A 67 -20.16 1.49 -2.44
N ALA A 68 -19.59 2.34 -3.29
CA ALA A 68 -19.17 1.94 -4.63
C ALA A 68 -17.66 1.88 -4.74
N VAL A 69 -17.16 0.81 -5.36
CA VAL A 69 -15.73 0.58 -5.61
C VAL A 69 -15.41 0.90 -7.07
N HIS A 70 -14.50 1.83 -7.29
CA HIS A 70 -14.03 2.24 -8.61
C HIS A 70 -12.55 1.90 -8.77
N PHE A 71 -12.24 0.92 -9.61
CA PHE A 71 -10.86 0.63 -10.02
C PHE A 71 -10.44 1.60 -11.12
N MET A 72 -9.89 2.75 -10.71
CA MET A 72 -9.44 3.80 -11.62
C MET A 72 -8.19 3.36 -12.41
N LYS A 73 -7.33 2.55 -11.77
CA LYS A 73 -6.22 1.87 -12.43
C LYS A 73 -5.90 0.54 -11.74
N SER A 74 -6.02 -0.55 -12.47
CA SER A 74 -5.70 -1.90 -12.04
C SER A 74 -5.35 -2.72 -13.29
N ASP A 75 -4.12 -3.22 -13.38
CA ASP A 75 -3.64 -3.99 -14.53
C ASP A 75 -2.93 -5.25 -14.04
N TYR A 76 -3.48 -6.42 -14.38
CA TYR A 76 -2.92 -7.70 -13.97
C TYR A 76 -1.66 -8.09 -14.74
N GLU A 77 -1.54 -7.65 -15.99
CA GLU A 77 -0.46 -8.06 -16.90
C GLU A 77 0.76 -7.16 -16.74
N GLU A 78 0.56 -5.84 -16.81
CA GLU A 78 1.66 -4.87 -16.98
C GLU A 78 2.06 -4.16 -15.67
N ALA A 79 1.19 -4.15 -14.64
CA ALA A 79 1.47 -3.44 -13.40
C ALA A 79 1.99 -4.38 -12.28
N PRO A 80 2.84 -3.85 -11.37
CA PRO A 80 3.32 -4.62 -10.21
C PRO A 80 2.21 -4.89 -9.17
N TYR A 81 1.12 -4.13 -9.22
CA TYR A 81 -0.02 -4.24 -8.32
C TYR A 81 -1.31 -4.27 -9.13
N TYR A 82 -2.23 -5.14 -8.73
CA TYR A 82 -3.57 -5.19 -9.29
C TYR A 82 -4.57 -5.39 -8.15
N GLY A 83 -5.81 -4.97 -8.39
CA GLY A 83 -6.91 -5.16 -7.47
C GLY A 83 -8.09 -5.86 -8.10
N SER A 84 -8.88 -6.48 -7.24
CA SER A 84 -10.14 -7.15 -7.56
C SER A 84 -11.14 -6.94 -6.42
N PHE A 85 -12.42 -7.18 -6.68
CA PHE A 85 -13.45 -7.18 -5.64
C PHE A 85 -13.87 -8.62 -5.34
N ALA A 86 -13.67 -9.05 -4.10
CA ALA A 86 -13.98 -10.40 -3.65
C ALA A 86 -15.39 -10.43 -3.05
N THR A 87 -16.38 -10.87 -3.83
CA THR A 87 -17.79 -10.91 -3.43
C THR A 87 -18.05 -11.74 -2.17
N ALA A 88 -17.29 -12.82 -1.96
CA ALA A 88 -17.43 -13.68 -0.78
C ALA A 88 -17.02 -12.99 0.54
N SER A 89 -16.10 -12.02 0.50
CA SER A 89 -15.67 -11.25 1.67
C SER A 89 -16.25 -9.84 1.71
N GLY A 90 -16.78 -9.34 0.59
CA GLY A 90 -17.19 -7.95 0.41
C GLY A 90 -16.01 -6.97 0.33
N CYS A 91 -14.77 -7.47 0.24
CA CYS A 91 -13.57 -6.66 0.32
C CYS A 91 -12.96 -6.40 -1.06
N VAL A 92 -12.30 -5.26 -1.20
CA VAL A 92 -11.34 -5.04 -2.28
C VAL A 92 -10.06 -5.79 -1.92
N ASN A 93 -9.60 -6.69 -2.77
CA ASN A 93 -8.28 -7.31 -2.68
C ASN A 93 -7.28 -6.50 -3.53
N VAL A 94 -6.10 -6.25 -2.99
CA VAL A 94 -4.97 -5.66 -3.71
C VAL A 94 -3.79 -6.60 -3.55
N THR A 95 -3.25 -7.05 -4.68
CA THR A 95 -2.20 -8.07 -4.73
C THR A 95 -0.95 -7.51 -5.37
N LYS A 96 0.21 -7.84 -4.80
CA LYS A 96 1.50 -7.59 -5.42
C LYS A 96 1.96 -8.80 -6.23
N LYS A 97 2.17 -8.58 -7.53
CA LYS A 97 2.56 -9.63 -8.49
C LYS A 97 3.84 -10.35 -8.05
N GLY A 98 3.79 -11.68 -8.06
CA GLY A 98 4.95 -12.55 -7.80
C GLY A 98 5.38 -12.69 -6.32
N SER A 99 4.70 -12.05 -5.37
CA SER A 99 5.09 -12.06 -3.94
C SER A 99 4.13 -12.81 -3.01
N GLY A 100 2.86 -13.00 -3.42
CA GLY A 100 1.80 -13.51 -2.54
C GLY A 100 1.42 -12.56 -1.40
N ASP A 101 1.93 -11.32 -1.43
CA ASP A 101 1.58 -10.25 -0.48
C ASP A 101 0.28 -9.56 -0.95
N ASP A 102 -0.75 -9.71 -0.12
CA ASP A 102 -2.10 -9.22 -0.36
C ASP A 102 -2.52 -8.25 0.76
N ALA A 103 -3.40 -7.32 0.42
CA ALA A 103 -4.10 -6.49 1.38
C ALA A 103 -5.57 -6.31 1.00
N PHE A 104 -6.40 -6.13 2.02
CA PHE A 104 -7.85 -6.13 1.87
C PHE A 104 -8.41 -4.82 2.39
N ILE A 105 -9.25 -4.16 1.59
CA ILE A 105 -9.88 -2.89 1.95
C ILE A 105 -11.38 -3.13 2.13
N SER A 106 -11.91 -2.75 3.29
CA SER A 106 -13.33 -2.85 3.58
C SER A 106 -14.08 -1.62 3.05
N PRO A 107 -15.06 -1.76 2.15
CA PRO A 107 -15.94 -0.65 1.76
C PRO A 107 -16.81 -0.15 2.93
N LYS A 108 -17.04 -0.99 3.95
CA LYS A 108 -17.85 -0.65 5.12
C LYS A 108 -17.18 0.36 6.04
N ASN A 109 -15.86 0.35 6.16
CA ASN A 109 -15.18 1.26 7.09
C ASN A 109 -13.92 1.93 6.52
N GLY A 110 -13.53 1.58 5.30
CA GLY A 110 -12.35 2.12 4.62
C GLY A 110 -11.04 1.71 5.28
N LYS A 111 -11.03 0.70 6.15
CA LYS A 111 -9.79 0.20 6.78
C LYS A 111 -9.12 -0.83 5.87
N ILE A 112 -7.81 -0.92 6.03
CA ILE A 112 -6.93 -1.87 5.33
C ILE A 112 -6.57 -2.98 6.31
N TYR A 113 -6.66 -4.22 5.85
CA TYR A 113 -6.38 -5.44 6.61
C TYR A 113 -5.35 -6.27 5.89
N LYS A 114 -4.51 -6.99 6.65
CA LYS A 114 -3.52 -7.93 6.10
C LYS A 114 -4.11 -9.29 5.76
N ILE A 115 -5.24 -9.64 6.37
CA ILE A 115 -5.92 -10.92 6.15
C ILE A 115 -7.38 -10.71 5.80
N TRP A 116 -7.86 -11.49 4.81
CA TRP A 116 -9.18 -11.30 4.24
C TRP A 116 -10.31 -11.62 5.24
N THR A 117 -10.06 -12.51 6.20
CA THR A 117 -11.05 -12.88 7.23
C THR A 117 -11.38 -11.72 8.14
N GLU A 118 -10.38 -10.95 8.58
CA GLU A 118 -10.61 -9.72 9.37
C GLU A 118 -11.38 -8.68 8.56
N CYS A 119 -11.01 -8.49 7.29
CA CYS A 119 -11.72 -7.58 6.42
C CYS A 119 -13.19 -8.00 6.24
N ARG A 120 -13.45 -9.30 5.99
CA ARG A 120 -14.80 -9.84 5.86
C ARG A 120 -15.60 -9.59 7.13
N ASP A 121 -15.04 -9.95 8.28
CA ASP A 121 -15.74 -9.85 9.56
C ASP A 121 -16.09 -8.39 9.87
N GLU A 122 -15.30 -7.43 9.42
CA GLU A 122 -15.62 -6.00 9.56
C GLU A 122 -16.53 -5.45 8.45
N THR A 123 -16.66 -6.14 7.32
CA THR A 123 -17.46 -5.70 6.17
C THR A 123 -18.89 -6.25 6.20
N LEU A 124 -19.06 -7.48 6.69
CA LEU A 124 -20.34 -8.20 6.72
C LEU A 124 -21.07 -8.13 8.07
N LYS A 125 -20.53 -7.37 9.03
CA LYS A 125 -21.23 -6.97 10.25
C LYS A 125 -22.28 -5.91 9.95
#